data_AF-A0A2I0SKB4-F1
#
_entry.id   AF-A0A2I0SKB4-F1
#
_cell.length_a   1.000
_cell.length_b   1.000
_cell.length_c   1.000
_cell.angle_alpha   90.00
_cell.angle_beta   90.00
_cell.angle_gamma   90.00
#
_symmetry.space_group_name_H-M   'P 1'
#
loop_
_entity.id
_entity.type
_entity.pdbx_description
1 polymer ?
#
loop_
_entity_poly.entity_id
_entity_poly.type
_entity_poly.pdbx_seq_one_letter_code
_entity_poly.pdbx_strand_id
1 'polypeptide(L)'
;LRAAYLLGLTQLLRGRPAAARSEVETALRGAGGTAFASAGHVLCRLVRVFALTGEGLLDEARREAEELRGGCVARGEWWTRSYTDYQLALVALFEDRAEDATAHALSMLDGKRRIGDSFGIALGLDLLASALATQGAGERAVAAYGAGETYWSAVGHPQRGTPELGPVRERYEDTARSLLGDDGYERALRRSALSDPETVLHRLLDGPRGSS
;
A
#
# COMPACT_ATOMS: atom_id res chain seq x y z
N LEU A 1 2.51 -25.02 3.79
CA LEU A 1 2.64 -23.62 3.29
C LEU A 1 1.32 -23.00 2.84
N ARG A 2 0.56 -23.56 1.87
CA ARG A 2 -0.74 -22.95 1.45
C ARG A 2 -1.74 -22.74 2.60
N ALA A 3 -1.88 -23.72 3.49
CA ALA A 3 -2.73 -23.60 4.68
C ALA A 3 -2.23 -22.49 5.63
N ALA A 4 -0.93 -22.46 5.93
CA ALA A 4 -0.31 -21.44 6.78
C ALA A 4 -0.46 -20.03 6.20
N TYR A 5 -0.35 -19.87 4.87
CA TYR A 5 -0.63 -18.60 4.19
C TYR A 5 -2.07 -18.13 4.45
N LEU A 6 -3.07 -18.99 4.22
CA LEU A 6 -4.49 -18.64 4.41
C LEU A 6 -4.82 -18.35 5.88
N LEU A 7 -4.26 -19.13 6.80
CA LEU A 7 -4.42 -18.92 8.24
C LEU A 7 -3.76 -17.62 8.67
N GLY A 8 -2.53 -17.37 8.25
CA GLY A 8 -1.80 -16.13 8.54
C GLY A 8 -2.54 -14.89 8.02
N LEU A 9 -3.04 -14.93 6.77
CA LEU A 9 -3.88 -13.86 6.22
C LEU A 9 -5.15 -13.64 7.04
N THR A 10 -5.81 -14.72 7.48
CA THR A 10 -7.00 -14.63 8.34
C THR A 10 -6.69 -13.99 9.69
N GLN A 11 -5.53 -14.28 10.28
CA GLN A 11 -5.09 -13.65 11.53
C GLN A 11 -4.79 -12.16 11.34
N LEU A 12 -4.14 -11.77 10.24
CA LEU A 12 -3.91 -10.37 9.89
C LEU A 12 -5.24 -9.60 9.79
N LEU A 13 -6.20 -10.13 9.05
CA LEU A 13 -7.54 -9.53 8.90
C LEU A 13 -8.31 -9.41 10.23
N ARG A 14 -7.92 -10.16 11.26
CA ARG A 14 -8.48 -10.10 12.62
C ARG A 14 -7.68 -9.21 13.57
N GLY A 15 -6.68 -8.48 13.07
CA GLY A 15 -5.80 -7.65 13.89
C GLY A 15 -4.88 -8.46 14.82
N ARG A 16 -4.47 -9.66 14.40
CA ARG A 16 -3.60 -10.55 15.19
C ARG A 16 -2.26 -10.80 14.49
N PRO A 17 -1.41 -9.78 14.31
CA PRO A 17 -0.18 -9.89 13.54
C PRO A 17 0.82 -10.88 14.18
N ALA A 18 1.00 -10.87 15.49
CA ALA A 18 1.87 -11.83 16.18
C ALA A 18 1.47 -13.30 15.97
N ALA A 19 0.15 -13.59 15.92
CA ALA A 19 -0.36 -14.92 15.62
C ALA A 19 -0.09 -15.31 14.15
N ALA A 20 -0.28 -14.37 13.23
CA ALA A 20 0.05 -14.57 11.81
C ALA A 20 1.53 -14.89 11.63
N ARG A 21 2.42 -14.14 12.27
CA ARG A 21 3.88 -14.35 12.22
C ARG A 21 4.27 -15.72 12.76
N SER A 22 3.80 -16.09 13.95
CA SER A 22 4.10 -17.39 14.56
C SER A 22 3.69 -18.58 13.67
N GLU A 23 2.51 -18.48 13.04
CA GLU A 23 1.99 -19.51 12.12
C GLU A 23 2.90 -19.67 10.89
N VAL A 24 3.19 -18.59 10.18
CA VAL A 24 3.98 -18.66 8.94
C VAL A 24 5.45 -18.98 9.20
N GLU A 25 6.04 -18.50 10.31
CA GLU A 25 7.40 -18.86 10.68
C GLU A 25 7.55 -20.35 11.01
N THR A 26 6.59 -20.93 11.72
CA THR A 26 6.58 -22.37 12.02
C THR A 26 6.47 -23.17 10.72
N ALA A 27 5.59 -22.77 9.82
CA ALA A 27 5.42 -23.43 8.53
C ALA A 27 6.65 -23.30 7.63
N LEU A 28 7.31 -22.13 7.61
CA LEU A 28 8.54 -21.90 6.85
C LEU A 28 9.72 -22.71 7.41
N ARG A 29 9.89 -22.76 8.74
CA ARG A 29 10.92 -23.60 9.39
C ARG A 29 10.73 -25.08 9.05
N GLY A 30 9.49 -25.58 9.11
CA GLY A 30 9.19 -26.97 8.79
C GLY A 30 9.37 -27.33 7.31
N ALA A 31 9.12 -26.38 6.40
CA ALA A 31 9.31 -26.59 4.96
C ALA A 31 10.79 -26.49 4.52
N GLY A 32 11.59 -25.66 5.20
CA GLY A 32 12.97 -25.36 4.81
C GLY A 32 13.06 -24.60 3.47
N GLY A 33 14.28 -24.37 2.97
CA GLY A 33 14.49 -23.76 1.66
C GLY A 33 14.50 -22.22 1.64
N THR A 34 14.66 -21.66 0.43
CA THR A 34 14.82 -20.21 0.21
C THR A 34 13.48 -19.51 -0.02
N ALA A 35 13.48 -18.17 0.00
CA ALA A 35 12.27 -17.36 -0.19
C ALA A 35 11.46 -17.69 -1.45
N PHE A 36 12.15 -18.10 -2.52
CA PHE A 36 11.55 -18.39 -3.81
C PHE A 36 11.57 -19.89 -4.15
N ALA A 37 11.72 -20.78 -3.15
CA ALA A 37 11.69 -22.22 -3.38
C ALA A 37 10.32 -22.72 -3.88
N SER A 38 9.24 -22.02 -3.53
CA SER A 38 7.91 -22.22 -4.13
C SER A 38 7.01 -21.00 -3.92
N ALA A 39 5.87 -20.93 -4.62
CA ALA A 39 4.87 -19.88 -4.37
C ALA A 39 4.41 -19.84 -2.91
N GLY A 40 4.36 -20.99 -2.23
CA GLY A 40 4.03 -21.04 -0.80
C GLY A 40 5.04 -20.33 0.09
N HIS A 41 6.33 -20.35 -0.27
CA HIS A 41 7.37 -19.63 0.47
C HIS A 41 7.23 -18.12 0.31
N VAL A 42 7.04 -17.68 -0.94
CA VAL A 42 6.83 -16.26 -1.28
C VAL A 42 5.62 -15.71 -0.52
N LEU A 43 4.49 -16.40 -0.57
CA LEU A 43 3.26 -15.99 0.10
C LEU A 43 3.37 -15.98 1.64
N CYS A 44 4.04 -16.97 2.23
CA CYS A 44 4.25 -16.99 3.69
C CYS A 44 5.20 -15.88 4.15
N ARG A 45 6.23 -15.55 3.36
CA ARG A 45 7.11 -14.41 3.64
C ARG A 45 6.39 -13.07 3.50
N LEU A 46 5.54 -12.93 2.49
CA LEU A 46 4.69 -11.74 2.37
C LEU A 46 3.81 -11.56 3.62
N VAL A 47 3.16 -12.63 4.11
CA VAL A 47 2.40 -12.57 5.37
C VAL A 47 3.26 -12.18 6.56
N ARG A 48 4.51 -12.69 6.63
CA ARG A 48 5.45 -12.30 7.70
C ARG A 48 5.80 -10.82 7.64
N VAL A 49 6.05 -10.25 6.45
CA VAL A 49 6.25 -8.80 6.27
C VAL A 49 5.06 -8.02 6.84
N PHE A 50 3.83 -8.37 6.44
CA PHE A 50 2.62 -7.71 6.97
C PHE A 50 2.51 -7.83 8.50
N ALA A 51 2.86 -9.00 9.05
CA ALA A 51 2.83 -9.21 10.49
C ALA A 51 3.88 -8.37 11.23
N LEU A 52 5.11 -8.28 10.71
CA LEU A 52 6.16 -7.42 11.26
C LEU A 52 5.73 -5.94 11.26
N THR A 53 5.15 -5.46 10.15
CA THR A 53 4.59 -4.10 10.08
C THR A 53 3.49 -3.89 11.12
N GLY A 54 2.54 -4.85 11.24
CA GLY A 54 1.45 -4.77 12.22
C GLY A 54 1.91 -4.87 13.68
N GLU A 55 3.06 -5.47 13.96
CA GLU A 55 3.70 -5.49 15.29
C GLU A 55 4.56 -4.24 15.56
N GLY A 56 4.72 -3.34 14.58
CA GLY A 56 5.57 -2.16 14.70
C GLY A 56 7.07 -2.44 14.54
N LEU A 57 7.45 -3.63 14.08
CA LEU A 57 8.83 -4.04 13.82
C LEU A 57 9.30 -3.52 12.44
N LEU A 58 9.27 -2.21 12.26
CA LEU A 58 9.39 -1.54 10.96
C LEU A 58 10.73 -1.81 10.25
N ASP A 59 11.85 -1.79 10.98
CA ASP A 59 13.17 -2.08 10.41
C ASP A 59 13.32 -3.52 9.91
N GLU A 60 12.66 -4.48 10.57
CA GLU A 60 12.63 -5.88 10.12
C GLU A 60 11.69 -6.04 8.92
N ALA A 61 10.51 -5.44 8.99
CA ALA A 61 9.54 -5.45 7.91
C ALA A 61 10.12 -4.87 6.61
N ARG A 62 10.80 -3.72 6.70
CA ARG A 62 11.45 -3.04 5.58
C ARG A 62 12.51 -3.91 4.92
N ARG A 63 13.44 -4.46 5.70
CA ARG A 63 14.52 -5.33 5.18
C ARG A 63 13.95 -6.57 4.49
N GLU A 64 12.97 -7.23 5.09
CA GLU A 64 12.37 -8.42 4.50
C GLU A 64 11.54 -8.09 3.24
N ALA A 65 10.84 -6.95 3.23
CA ALA A 65 10.12 -6.47 2.06
C ALA A 65 11.07 -6.10 0.91
N GLU A 66 12.21 -5.44 1.18
CA GLU A 66 13.25 -5.13 0.20
C GLU A 66 13.85 -6.39 -0.42
N GLU A 67 14.20 -7.40 0.40
CA GLU A 67 14.72 -8.68 -0.07
C GLU A 67 13.70 -9.40 -0.97
N LEU A 68 12.45 -9.50 -0.50
CA LEU A 68 11.36 -10.16 -1.24
C LEU A 68 11.08 -9.42 -2.56
N ARG A 69 11.05 -8.09 -2.53
CA ARG A 69 10.88 -7.25 -3.72
C ARG A 69 11.99 -7.49 -4.73
N GLY A 70 13.26 -7.49 -4.29
CA GLY A 70 14.41 -7.75 -5.16
C GLY A 70 14.32 -9.12 -5.84
N GLY A 71 13.90 -10.14 -5.11
CA GLY A 71 13.69 -11.47 -5.65
C GLY A 71 12.51 -11.58 -6.64
N CYS A 72 11.44 -10.81 -6.44
CA CYS A 72 10.33 -10.70 -7.39
C CYS A 72 10.75 -9.98 -8.67
N VAL A 73 11.50 -8.88 -8.57
CA VAL A 73 12.04 -8.14 -9.73
C VAL A 73 12.91 -9.06 -10.59
N ALA A 74 13.83 -9.81 -9.98
CA ALA A 74 14.70 -10.75 -10.69
C ALA A 74 13.93 -11.86 -11.44
N ARG A 75 12.67 -12.12 -11.09
CA ARG A 75 11.83 -13.18 -11.66
C ARG A 75 10.69 -12.67 -12.53
N GLY A 76 10.50 -11.35 -12.63
CA GLY A 76 9.32 -10.77 -13.27
C GLY A 76 8.01 -11.14 -12.57
N GLU A 77 8.05 -11.41 -11.26
CA GLU A 77 6.86 -11.71 -10.47
C GLU A 77 6.21 -10.38 -10.05
N TRP A 78 5.01 -10.11 -10.56
CA TRP A 78 4.35 -8.80 -10.42
C TRP A 78 3.41 -8.71 -9.23
N TRP A 79 2.73 -9.81 -8.88
CA TRP A 79 1.68 -9.78 -7.88
C TRP A 79 2.26 -9.58 -6.49
N THR A 80 3.22 -10.40 -6.07
CA THR A 80 3.92 -10.21 -4.79
C THR A 80 4.75 -8.93 -4.79
N ARG A 81 5.41 -8.58 -5.90
CA ARG A 81 6.12 -7.29 -5.99
C ARG A 81 5.22 -6.11 -5.62
N SER A 82 4.01 -6.05 -6.19
CA SER A 82 3.08 -4.94 -5.91
C SER A 82 2.68 -4.87 -4.43
N TYR A 83 2.58 -5.99 -3.72
CA TYR A 83 2.32 -6.01 -2.28
C TYR A 83 3.56 -5.76 -1.42
N THR A 84 4.77 -6.05 -1.92
CA THR A 84 5.99 -5.57 -1.24
C THR A 84 6.15 -4.05 -1.38
N ASP A 85 5.79 -3.49 -2.55
CA ASP A 85 5.76 -2.04 -2.75
C ASP A 85 4.71 -1.39 -1.81
N TYR A 86 3.54 -1.99 -1.63
CA TYR A 86 2.56 -1.56 -0.61
C TYR A 86 3.17 -1.48 0.80
N GLN A 87 3.82 -2.55 1.25
CA GLN A 87 4.41 -2.62 2.59
C GLN A 87 5.55 -1.61 2.76
N LEU A 88 6.41 -1.45 1.74
CA LEU A 88 7.49 -0.46 1.78
C LEU A 88 6.97 0.98 1.82
N ALA A 89 5.89 1.28 1.09
CA ALA A 89 5.24 2.58 1.16
C ALA A 89 4.65 2.86 2.54
N LEU A 90 3.96 1.88 3.13
CA LEU A 90 3.38 2.00 4.47
C LEU A 90 4.46 2.19 5.54
N VAL A 91 5.53 1.38 5.50
CA VAL A 91 6.66 1.51 6.44
C VAL A 91 7.35 2.87 6.27
N ALA A 92 7.55 3.33 5.03
CA ALA A 92 8.13 4.65 4.78
C ALA A 92 7.27 5.79 5.35
N LEU A 93 5.94 5.70 5.31
CA LEU A 93 5.05 6.67 5.96
C LEU A 93 5.20 6.67 7.49
N PHE A 94 5.33 5.50 8.10
CA PHE A 94 5.55 5.41 9.55
C PHE A 94 6.94 5.87 9.99
N GLU A 95 7.92 5.85 9.10
CA GLU A 95 9.28 6.37 9.31
C GLU A 95 9.46 7.81 8.82
N ASP A 96 8.37 8.51 8.45
CA ASP A 96 8.37 9.89 7.92
C ASP A 96 9.23 10.09 6.64
N ARG A 97 9.42 9.02 5.85
CA ARG A 97 10.14 9.03 4.57
C ARG A 97 9.18 9.20 3.39
N ALA A 98 8.55 10.36 3.28
CA ALA A 98 7.47 10.59 2.31
C ALA A 98 7.88 10.44 0.83
N GLU A 99 9.13 10.76 0.48
CA GLU A 99 9.68 10.54 -0.88
C GLU A 99 9.73 9.06 -1.25
N ASP A 100 10.27 8.22 -0.36
CA ASP A 100 10.31 6.78 -0.54
C ASP A 100 8.89 6.19 -0.58
N ALA A 101 7.99 6.67 0.28
CA ALA A 101 6.60 6.27 0.28
C ALA A 101 5.92 6.55 -1.07
N THR A 102 6.17 7.73 -1.65
CA THR A 102 5.66 8.12 -2.96
C THR A 102 6.19 7.19 -4.06
N ALA A 103 7.50 6.92 -4.07
CA ALA A 103 8.11 6.05 -5.07
C ALA A 103 7.54 4.63 -5.03
N HIS A 104 7.37 4.07 -3.83
CA HIS A 104 6.80 2.74 -3.65
C HIS A 104 5.30 2.70 -4.00
N ALA A 105 4.52 3.69 -3.61
CA ALA A 105 3.10 3.77 -3.95
C ALA A 105 2.89 3.87 -5.48
N LEU A 106 3.70 4.66 -6.19
CA LEU A 106 3.66 4.73 -7.65
C LEU A 106 4.05 3.40 -8.32
N SER A 107 5.09 2.71 -7.82
CA SER A 107 5.48 1.38 -8.30
C SER A 107 4.36 0.35 -8.10
N MET A 108 3.69 0.38 -6.94
CA MET A 108 2.52 -0.45 -6.66
C MET A 108 1.40 -0.16 -7.65
N LEU A 109 1.01 1.11 -7.82
CA LEU A 109 -0.09 1.53 -8.68
C LEU A 109 0.13 1.13 -10.14
N ASP A 110 1.34 1.29 -10.68
CA ASP A 110 1.65 0.84 -12.04
C ASP A 110 1.48 -0.69 -12.17
N GLY A 111 1.95 -1.46 -11.17
CA GLY A 111 1.75 -2.91 -11.13
C GLY A 111 0.28 -3.32 -11.06
N LYS A 112 -0.51 -2.67 -10.19
CA LYS A 112 -1.94 -2.98 -9.96
C LYS A 112 -2.80 -2.63 -11.16
N ARG A 113 -2.52 -1.51 -11.82
CA ARG A 113 -3.18 -1.11 -13.08
C ARG A 113 -2.98 -2.15 -14.17
N ARG A 114 -1.76 -2.68 -14.35
CA ARG A 114 -1.45 -3.68 -15.39
C ARG A 114 -2.25 -4.97 -15.25
N ILE A 115 -2.61 -5.35 -14.02
CA ILE A 115 -3.35 -6.59 -13.73
C ILE A 115 -4.85 -6.37 -13.45
N GLY A 116 -5.35 -5.13 -13.57
CA GLY A 116 -6.75 -4.80 -13.31
C GLY A 116 -7.19 -5.00 -11.86
N ASP A 117 -6.28 -4.84 -10.89
CA ASP A 117 -6.57 -5.05 -9.47
C ASP A 117 -7.07 -3.74 -8.83
N SER A 118 -8.38 -3.50 -8.93
CA SER A 118 -9.05 -2.31 -8.39
C SER A 118 -8.89 -2.15 -6.87
N PHE A 119 -8.84 -3.26 -6.12
CA PHE A 119 -8.61 -3.22 -4.68
C PHE A 119 -7.19 -2.75 -4.37
N GLY A 120 -6.19 -3.29 -5.08
CA GLY A 120 -4.81 -2.84 -4.99
C GLY A 120 -4.63 -1.38 -5.41
N ILE A 121 -5.36 -0.91 -6.42
CA ILE A 121 -5.33 0.52 -6.82
C ILE A 121 -5.84 1.41 -5.68
N ALA A 122 -6.96 1.05 -5.05
CA ALA A 122 -7.52 1.82 -3.94
C ALA A 122 -6.51 1.95 -2.78
N LEU A 123 -5.86 0.84 -2.41
CA LEU A 123 -4.79 0.83 -1.39
C LEU A 123 -3.61 1.74 -1.76
N GLY A 124 -3.14 1.67 -3.00
CA GLY A 124 -2.02 2.48 -3.46
C GLY A 124 -2.33 3.98 -3.48
N LEU A 125 -3.59 4.35 -3.78
CA LEU A 125 -4.04 5.73 -3.81
C LEU A 125 -4.13 6.34 -2.41
N ASP A 126 -4.56 5.58 -1.39
CA ASP A 126 -4.52 6.02 0.01
C ASP A 126 -3.09 6.35 0.48
N LEU A 127 -2.14 5.45 0.18
CA LEU A 127 -0.73 5.66 0.52
C LEU A 127 -0.14 6.86 -0.22
N LEU A 128 -0.44 6.99 -1.51
CA LEU A 128 0.04 8.10 -2.33
C LEU A 128 -0.53 9.43 -1.85
N ALA A 129 -1.81 9.48 -1.48
CA ALA A 129 -2.44 10.69 -0.94
C ALA A 129 -1.73 11.15 0.34
N SER A 130 -1.48 10.24 1.27
CA SER A 130 -0.78 10.54 2.53
C SER A 130 0.67 10.99 2.30
N ALA A 131 1.40 10.32 1.40
CA ALA A 131 2.77 10.69 1.05
C ALA A 131 2.84 12.10 0.41
N LEU A 132 1.94 12.39 -0.53
CA LEU A 132 1.86 13.70 -1.20
C LEU A 132 1.45 14.81 -0.23
N ALA A 133 0.52 14.55 0.69
CA ALA A 133 0.14 15.51 1.72
C ALA A 133 1.36 15.84 2.61
N THR A 134 2.11 14.83 3.05
CA THR A 134 3.32 15.03 3.87
C THR A 134 4.39 15.84 3.12
N GLN A 135 4.45 15.74 1.79
CA GLN A 135 5.34 16.56 0.93
C GLN A 135 4.83 17.97 0.64
N GLY A 136 3.66 18.37 1.17
CA GLY A 136 3.06 19.68 0.89
C GLY A 136 2.31 19.76 -0.44
N ALA A 137 2.15 18.66 -1.18
CA ALA A 137 1.47 18.62 -2.47
C ALA A 137 -0.06 18.47 -2.32
N GLY A 138 -0.70 19.39 -1.59
CA GLY A 138 -2.09 19.29 -1.13
C GLY A 138 -3.12 18.98 -2.23
N GLU A 139 -3.12 19.71 -3.36
CA GLU A 139 -4.09 19.44 -4.44
C GLU A 139 -3.89 18.04 -5.08
N ARG A 140 -2.64 17.58 -5.21
CA ARG A 140 -2.35 16.24 -5.75
C ARG A 140 -2.75 15.15 -4.75
N ALA A 141 -2.56 15.41 -3.46
CA ALA A 141 -2.98 14.52 -2.39
C ALA A 141 -4.51 14.31 -2.41
N VAL A 142 -5.28 15.41 -2.49
CA VAL A 142 -6.75 15.34 -2.58
C VAL A 142 -7.21 14.63 -3.85
N ALA A 143 -6.53 14.86 -4.98
CA ALA A 143 -6.85 14.14 -6.22
C ALA A 143 -6.61 12.62 -6.09
N ALA A 144 -5.50 12.20 -5.49
CA ALA A 144 -5.22 10.79 -5.23
C ALA A 144 -6.28 10.18 -4.30
N TYR A 145 -6.62 10.86 -3.21
CA TYR A 145 -7.64 10.42 -2.26
C TYR A 145 -9.02 10.27 -2.90
N GLY A 146 -9.49 11.28 -3.64
CA GLY A 146 -10.81 11.22 -4.28
C GLY A 146 -10.90 10.14 -5.37
N ALA A 147 -9.82 9.88 -6.11
CA ALA A 147 -9.76 8.72 -6.99
C ALA A 147 -9.84 7.41 -6.20
N GLY A 148 -9.12 7.30 -5.08
CA GLY A 148 -9.13 6.14 -4.18
C GLY A 148 -10.54 5.82 -3.67
N GLU A 149 -11.27 6.83 -3.21
CA GLU A 149 -12.67 6.70 -2.75
C GLU A 149 -13.59 6.11 -3.85
N THR A 150 -13.36 6.48 -5.11
CA THR A 150 -14.12 5.93 -6.24
C THR A 150 -13.84 4.44 -6.45
N TYR A 151 -12.56 4.02 -6.38
CA TYR A 151 -12.20 2.60 -6.45
C TYR A 151 -12.72 1.82 -5.23
N TRP A 152 -12.67 2.38 -4.03
CA TRP A 152 -13.24 1.77 -2.82
C TRP A 152 -14.74 1.54 -2.94
N SER A 153 -15.47 2.51 -3.47
CA SER A 153 -16.92 2.38 -3.73
C SER A 153 -17.20 1.26 -4.74
N ALA A 154 -16.39 1.13 -5.79
CA ALA A 154 -16.57 0.09 -6.81
C ALA A 154 -16.33 -1.34 -6.30
N VAL A 155 -15.44 -1.51 -5.31
CA VAL A 155 -15.16 -2.82 -4.68
C VAL A 155 -16.30 -3.26 -3.73
N GLY A 156 -17.31 -2.41 -3.51
CA GLY A 156 -18.57 -2.78 -2.84
C GLY A 156 -18.49 -2.79 -1.32
N HIS A 157 -17.43 -2.24 -0.74
CA HIS A 157 -17.35 -1.97 0.69
C HIS A 157 -16.23 -0.96 0.96
N PRO A 158 -16.53 0.24 1.48
CA PRO A 158 -15.51 1.19 1.89
C PRO A 158 -14.57 0.50 2.88
N GLN A 159 -13.26 0.57 2.62
CA GLN A 159 -12.21 0.40 3.63
C GLN A 159 -12.09 -1.02 4.24
N ARG A 160 -12.66 -2.02 3.56
CA ARG A 160 -12.85 -3.43 3.97
C ARG A 160 -11.57 -4.12 4.49
N GLY A 161 -11.33 -4.06 5.80
CA GLY A 161 -10.37 -4.96 6.47
C GLY A 161 -8.89 -4.59 6.33
N THR A 162 -8.57 -3.31 6.11
CA THR A 162 -7.20 -2.77 6.25
C THR A 162 -7.10 -1.83 7.45
N PRO A 163 -7.25 -2.35 8.69
CA PRO A 163 -7.16 -1.52 9.90
C PRO A 163 -5.84 -0.74 9.98
N GLU A 164 -4.76 -1.26 9.37
CA GLU A 164 -3.47 -0.59 9.30
C GLU A 164 -3.50 0.74 8.52
N LEU A 165 -4.50 0.98 7.68
CA LEU A 165 -4.65 2.22 6.91
C LEU A 165 -5.47 3.30 7.63
N GLY A 166 -6.17 2.97 8.72
CA GLY A 166 -6.94 3.95 9.49
C GLY A 166 -6.10 5.18 9.89
N PRO A 167 -4.97 4.98 10.60
CA PRO A 167 -4.08 6.08 11.00
C PRO A 167 -3.49 6.86 9.82
N VAL A 168 -3.24 6.19 8.68
CA VAL A 168 -2.69 6.82 7.47
C VAL A 168 -3.69 7.81 6.86
N ARG A 169 -4.98 7.45 6.84
CA ARG A 169 -6.05 8.28 6.31
C ARG A 169 -6.38 9.45 7.23
N GLU A 170 -6.45 9.22 8.54
CA GLU A 170 -6.63 10.28 9.54
C GLU A 170 -5.53 11.33 9.42
N ARG A 171 -4.26 10.89 9.39
CA ARG A 171 -3.11 11.78 9.20
C ARG A 171 -3.16 12.54 7.88
N TYR A 172 -3.60 11.88 6.80
CA TYR A 172 -3.78 12.52 5.50
C TYR A 172 -4.79 13.67 5.57
N GLU A 173 -5.98 13.45 6.13
CA GLU A 173 -7.05 14.47 6.13
C GLU A 173 -6.62 15.70 6.92
N ASP A 174 -6.06 15.49 8.13
CA ASP A 174 -5.54 16.58 8.96
C ASP A 174 -4.46 17.39 8.23
N THR A 175 -3.54 16.70 7.57
CA THR A 175 -2.45 17.34 6.82
C THR A 175 -2.99 18.11 5.60
N ALA A 176 -3.92 17.52 4.85
CA ALA A 176 -4.51 18.14 3.67
C ALA A 176 -5.32 19.39 4.02
N ARG A 177 -6.11 19.35 5.09
CA ARG A 177 -6.85 20.50 5.63
C ARG A 177 -5.89 21.59 6.13
N SER A 178 -4.83 21.21 6.82
CA SER A 178 -3.80 22.18 7.26
C SER A 178 -3.11 22.88 6.08
N LEU A 179 -2.89 22.20 4.96
CA LEU A 179 -2.22 22.77 3.79
C LEU A 179 -3.11 23.67 2.94
N LEU A 180 -4.38 23.28 2.75
CA LEU A 180 -5.30 23.94 1.83
C LEU A 180 -6.29 24.90 2.52
N GLY A 181 -6.43 24.78 3.83
CA GLY A 181 -7.59 25.27 4.57
C GLY A 181 -8.85 24.46 4.24
N ASP A 182 -9.86 24.54 5.10
CA ASP A 182 -11.11 23.78 4.94
C ASP A 182 -11.80 24.05 3.60
N ASP A 183 -11.99 25.32 3.25
CA ASP A 183 -12.64 25.68 1.99
C ASP A 183 -11.83 25.24 0.76
N GLY A 184 -10.50 25.27 0.85
CA GLY A 184 -9.60 24.80 -0.20
C GLY A 184 -9.68 23.30 -0.39
N TYR A 185 -9.67 22.56 0.71
CA TYR A 185 -9.86 21.12 0.75
C TYR A 185 -11.21 20.72 0.12
N GLU A 186 -12.31 21.33 0.57
CA GLU A 186 -13.65 21.03 0.05
C GLU A 186 -13.79 21.33 -1.45
N ARG A 187 -13.18 22.42 -1.95
CA ARG A 187 -13.14 22.71 -3.39
C ARG A 187 -12.32 21.67 -4.17
N ALA A 188 -11.16 21.28 -3.65
CA ALA A 188 -10.32 20.27 -4.28
C ALA A 188 -11.03 18.91 -4.32
N LEU A 189 -11.71 18.53 -3.24
CA LEU A 189 -12.46 17.28 -3.15
C LEU A 189 -13.63 17.24 -4.15
N ARG A 190 -14.42 18.32 -4.24
CA ARG A 190 -15.49 18.45 -5.25
C ARG A 190 -14.95 18.30 -6.68
N ARG A 191 -13.81 18.93 -6.98
CA ARG A 191 -13.16 18.81 -8.30
C ARG A 191 -12.64 17.40 -8.57
N SER A 192 -12.13 16.71 -7.56
CA SER A 192 -11.75 15.30 -7.69
C SER A 192 -12.95 14.40 -7.96
N ALA A 193 -14.08 14.63 -7.28
CA ALA A 193 -15.31 13.85 -7.48
C ALA A 193 -15.92 13.99 -8.89
N LEU A 194 -15.63 15.09 -9.58
CA LEU A 194 -16.03 15.32 -10.98
C LEU A 194 -15.05 14.74 -12.01
N SER A 195 -13.89 14.23 -11.56
CA SER A 195 -12.85 13.70 -12.44
C SER A 195 -13.02 12.19 -12.62
N ASP A 196 -12.72 11.69 -13.81
CA ASP A 196 -12.60 10.25 -14.05
C ASP A 196 -11.40 9.69 -13.25
N PRO A 197 -11.60 8.67 -12.37
CA PRO A 197 -10.55 8.16 -11.50
C PRO A 197 -9.38 7.53 -12.27
N GLU A 198 -9.64 6.91 -13.43
CA GLU A 198 -8.59 6.33 -14.28
C GLU A 198 -7.70 7.43 -14.89
N THR A 199 -8.31 8.52 -15.33
CA THR A 199 -7.60 9.72 -15.81
C THR A 199 -6.77 10.38 -14.69
N VAL A 200 -7.27 10.41 -13.45
CA VAL A 200 -6.50 10.88 -12.29
C VAL A 200 -5.31 9.96 -12.03
N LEU A 201 -5.53 8.65 -11.99
CA LEU A 201 -4.49 7.64 -11.79
C LEU A 201 -3.38 7.77 -12.85
N HIS A 202 -3.75 7.89 -14.12
CA HIS A 202 -2.79 8.11 -15.22
C HIS A 202 -1.94 9.37 -15.01
N ARG A 203 -2.56 10.50 -14.66
CA ARG A 203 -1.81 11.74 -14.38
C ARG A 203 -0.88 11.63 -13.19
N LEU A 204 -1.28 10.89 -12.15
CA LEU A 204 -0.45 10.66 -10.97
C LEU A 204 0.78 9.80 -11.31
N LEU A 205 0.62 8.79 -12.18
CA LEU A 205 1.70 7.92 -12.65
C LEU A 205 2.67 8.61 -13.62
N ASP A 206 2.17 9.47 -14.51
CA ASP A 206 2.99 10.21 -15.48
C ASP A 206 3.85 11.32 -14.82
N GLY A 207 3.56 11.66 -13.55
CA GLY A 207 4.21 12.76 -12.84
C GLY A 207 3.75 14.14 -13.32
N PRO A 208 4.19 15.23 -12.65
CA PRO A 208 3.94 16.58 -13.15
C PRO A 208 4.61 16.72 -14.52
N ARG A 209 3.81 16.84 -15.59
CA ARG A 209 4.33 17.34 -16.86
C ARG A 209 4.83 18.75 -16.58
N GLY A 210 6.15 18.94 -16.61
CA GLY A 210 6.76 20.23 -16.36
C GLY A 210 6.10 21.28 -17.25
N SER A 211 5.48 22.28 -16.64
CA SER A 211 5.26 23.56 -17.29
C SER A 211 6.64 24.16 -17.54
N SER A 212 7.18 23.94 -18.74
CA SER A 212 8.18 24.84 -19.32
C SER A 212 7.54 26.18 -19.65
#